data_AF-A0A940VZW0-F1
#
_entry.id   AF-A0A940VZW0-F1
#
_cell.length_a   1.000
_cell.length_b   1.000
_cell.length_c   1.000
_cell.angle_alpha   90.00
_cell.angle_beta   90.00
_cell.angle_gamma   90.00
#
_symmetry.space_group_name_H-M   'P 1'
#
loop_
_entity.id
_entity.type
_entity.pdbx_description
1 polymer ?
#
loop_
_entity_poly.entity_id
_entity_poly.type
_entity_poly.pdbx_seq_one_letter_code
_entity_poly.pdbx_strand_id
1 'polypeptide(L)'
;YDYPLIKKKYLLLAFIAPFIILEMILESAYFLNMKADVITSCCGSLFSSERVTGIGSEIASLPALPMMRVFYGAMLCTLASGFFFYLKGLGGYLYAAMSLLMFIISLVSIVSFISLYIYELPTHHCPFCIIMEEYHYLGYLLYILLFGAVVSGIGVGALIPFRQVESLQFMLSGFIRKLALSSVILYAAFTALVTYEIVSSSLVIAYEVVY
;
A
#
# COMPACT_ATOMS: atom_id res chain seq x y z
N TYR A 1 11.42 19.60 31.52
CA TYR A 1 10.78 19.09 30.29
C TYR A 1 10.13 17.76 30.61
N ASP A 2 8.84 17.61 30.30
CA ASP A 2 8.12 16.33 30.44
C ASP A 2 8.28 15.52 29.14
N TYR A 3 8.87 14.32 29.23
CA TYR A 3 9.09 13.40 28.12
C TYR A 3 8.48 12.02 28.45
N PRO A 4 7.15 11.90 28.48
CA PRO A 4 6.46 10.71 29.00
C PRO A 4 6.67 9.47 28.13
N LEU A 5 7.05 9.64 26.85
CA LEU A 5 7.21 8.56 25.88
C LEU A 5 8.66 8.09 25.70
N ILE A 6 9.64 8.66 26.41
CA ILE A 6 11.06 8.41 26.16
C ILE A 6 11.42 6.92 26.31
N LYS A 7 10.96 6.26 27.38
CA LYS A 7 11.20 4.83 27.62
C LYS A 7 10.58 3.96 26.53
N LYS A 8 9.35 4.28 26.10
CA LYS A 8 8.64 3.54 25.04
C LYS A 8 9.34 3.69 23.69
N LYS A 9 9.81 4.89 23.36
CA LYS A 9 10.61 5.16 22.14
C LYS A 9 11.88 4.31 22.11
N TYR A 10 12.67 4.30 23.19
CA TYR A 10 13.90 3.53 23.23
C TYR A 10 13.65 2.01 23.23
N LEU A 11 12.58 1.55 23.89
CA LEU A 11 12.20 0.13 23.85
C LEU A 11 11.77 -0.30 22.44
N LEU A 12 10.96 0.52 21.75
CA LEU A 12 10.59 0.27 20.36
C LEU A 12 11.82 0.24 19.45
N LEU A 13 12.74 1.19 19.61
CA LEU A 13 13.97 1.24 18.83
C LEU A 13 14.85 0.01 19.07
N ALA A 14 15.02 -0.39 20.33
CA ALA A 14 15.77 -1.59 20.69
C ALA A 14 15.12 -2.86 20.13
N PHE A 15 13.79 -2.90 20.02
CA PHE A 15 13.06 -4.01 19.43
C PHE A 15 13.18 -4.04 17.90
N ILE A 16 13.05 -2.91 17.20
CA ILE A 16 13.07 -2.86 15.73
C ILE A 16 14.50 -3.00 15.17
N ALA A 17 15.52 -2.51 15.87
CA ALA A 17 16.91 -2.56 15.42
C ALA A 17 17.41 -3.97 14.97
N PRO A 18 17.20 -5.06 15.73
CA PRO A 18 17.61 -6.39 15.26
C PRO A 18 16.85 -6.86 14.00
N PHE A 19 15.59 -6.46 13.82
CA PHE A 19 14.86 -6.79 12.60
C PHE A 19 15.41 -6.06 11.39
N ILE A 20 15.78 -4.78 11.52
CA ILE A 20 16.44 -4.02 10.44
C ILE A 20 17.78 -4.67 10.07
N ILE A 21 18.57 -5.09 11.05
CA ILE A 21 19.85 -5.78 10.79
C ILE A 21 19.59 -7.11 10.08
N LEU A 22 18.59 -7.88 10.53
CA LEU A 22 18.23 -9.15 9.89
C LEU A 22 17.75 -8.96 8.45
N GLU A 23 16.88 -7.98 8.20
CA GLU A 23 16.40 -7.61 6.87
C GLU A 23 17.58 -7.24 5.97
N MET A 24 18.48 -6.35 6.43
CA MET A 24 19.67 -5.95 5.69
C MET A 24 20.57 -7.14 5.35
N ILE A 25 20.76 -8.09 6.29
CA ILE A 25 21.55 -9.30 6.04
C ILE A 25 20.87 -10.20 5.01
N LEU A 26 19.58 -10.46 5.15
CA LEU A 26 18.82 -11.33 4.24
C LEU A 26 18.77 -10.75 2.83
N GLU A 27 18.50 -9.46 2.70
CA GLU A 27 18.46 -8.75 1.43
C GLU A 27 19.85 -8.73 0.78
N SER A 28 20.90 -8.39 1.54
CA SER A 28 22.28 -8.43 1.03
C SER A 28 22.68 -9.84 0.60
N ALA A 29 22.34 -10.87 1.38
CA ALA A 29 22.61 -12.26 1.04
C ALA A 29 21.86 -12.69 -0.23
N TYR A 30 20.62 -12.26 -0.41
CA TYR A 30 19.85 -12.51 -1.63
C TYR A 30 20.55 -11.89 -2.85
N PHE A 31 20.91 -10.60 -2.78
CA PHE A 31 21.61 -9.91 -3.87
C PHE A 31 22.98 -10.51 -4.18
N LEU A 32 23.77 -10.88 -3.16
CA LEU A 32 25.10 -11.49 -3.34
C LEU A 32 25.04 -12.91 -3.93
N ASN A 33 23.95 -13.64 -3.70
CA ASN A 33 23.74 -14.99 -4.23
C ASN A 33 22.89 -15.02 -5.51
N MET A 34 22.45 -13.86 -6.02
CA MET A 34 21.73 -13.82 -7.28
C MET A 34 22.67 -14.17 -8.44
N LYS A 35 22.34 -15.27 -9.14
CA LYS A 35 23.02 -15.66 -10.37
C LYS A 35 22.50 -14.78 -11.51
N ALA A 36 23.31 -13.80 -11.91
CA ALA A 36 23.00 -12.80 -12.93
C ALA A 36 23.30 -13.29 -14.37
N ASP A 37 23.49 -14.59 -14.57
CA ASP A 37 23.88 -15.24 -15.82
C ASP A 37 22.70 -15.52 -16.77
N VAL A 38 21.48 -15.08 -16.43
CA VAL A 38 20.30 -15.18 -17.29
C VAL A 38 19.96 -13.79 -17.86
N ILE A 39 20.03 -13.63 -19.19
CA ILE A 39 19.61 -12.41 -19.93
C ILE A 39 18.08 -12.34 -20.03
N THR A 40 17.38 -12.58 -18.92
CA THR A 40 15.92 -12.47 -18.86
C THR A 40 15.55 -11.56 -17.72
N SER A 41 14.92 -10.44 -18.06
CA SER A 41 14.36 -9.46 -17.15
C SER A 41 13.79 -10.12 -15.89
N CYS A 42 14.32 -9.78 -14.71
CA CYS A 42 13.88 -10.33 -13.41
C CYS A 42 12.36 -10.12 -13.18
N CYS A 43 11.75 -9.18 -13.91
CA CYS A 43 10.32 -8.92 -13.87
C CYS A 43 9.51 -9.98 -14.64
N GLY A 44 10.02 -10.44 -15.80
CA GLY A 44 9.42 -11.54 -16.55
C GLY A 44 9.54 -12.88 -15.86
N SER A 45 10.43 -13.00 -14.87
CA SER A 45 10.54 -14.21 -14.04
C SER A 45 9.66 -14.23 -12.81
N LEU A 46 9.45 -13.07 -12.18
CA LEU A 46 8.69 -12.92 -10.95
C LEU A 46 7.20 -12.67 -11.18
N PHE A 47 6.83 -12.03 -12.31
CA PHE A 47 5.45 -11.59 -12.58
C PHE A 47 4.87 -12.16 -13.90
N SER A 48 5.50 -13.19 -14.48
CA SER A 48 4.92 -13.90 -15.62
C SER A 48 3.81 -14.84 -15.15
N SER A 49 2.63 -14.73 -15.78
CA SER A 49 1.50 -15.64 -15.60
C SER A 49 1.77 -17.06 -16.11
N GLU A 50 2.83 -17.27 -16.90
CA GLU A 50 3.19 -18.58 -17.47
C GLU A 50 4.02 -19.43 -16.50
N ARG A 51 4.54 -18.85 -15.40
CA ARG A 51 5.26 -19.60 -14.36
C ARG A 51 4.35 -20.05 -13.23
N VAL A 52 4.37 -21.36 -12.97
CA VAL A 52 3.57 -22.06 -11.94
C VAL A 52 4.07 -21.82 -10.50
N THR A 53 5.27 -21.27 -10.30
CA THR A 53 5.87 -21.17 -8.95
C THR A 53 6.31 -19.76 -8.60
N GLY A 54 5.66 -19.13 -7.62
CA GLY A 54 6.07 -17.86 -7.03
C GLY A 54 4.89 -16.96 -6.65
N ILE A 55 5.00 -16.27 -5.51
CA ILE A 55 3.95 -15.36 -5.01
C ILE A 55 3.65 -14.24 -6.03
N GLY A 56 4.66 -13.76 -6.76
CA GLY A 56 4.48 -12.72 -7.78
C GLY A 56 3.65 -13.18 -8.98
N SER A 57 3.79 -14.44 -9.44
CA SER A 57 3.01 -14.99 -10.55
C SER A 57 1.59 -15.38 -10.12
N GLU A 58 1.42 -15.83 -8.88
CA GLU A 58 0.08 -16.05 -8.29
C GLU A 58 -0.71 -14.74 -8.19
N ILE A 59 -0.07 -13.65 -7.76
CA ILE A 59 -0.71 -12.34 -7.70
C ILE A 59 -1.00 -11.80 -9.11
N ALA A 60 -0.05 -11.94 -10.06
CA ALA A 60 -0.24 -11.50 -11.44
C ALA A 60 -1.35 -12.27 -12.16
N SER A 61 -1.57 -13.54 -11.83
CA SER A 61 -2.62 -14.37 -12.42
C SER A 61 -4.00 -14.17 -11.78
N LEU A 62 -4.13 -13.31 -10.75
CA LEU A 62 -5.43 -13.00 -10.16
C LEU A 62 -6.36 -12.33 -11.19
N PRO A 63 -7.63 -12.75 -11.27
CA PRO A 63 -8.56 -12.20 -12.25
C PRO A 63 -8.84 -10.72 -11.96
N ALA A 64 -8.62 -9.87 -12.97
CA ALA A 64 -8.69 -8.42 -12.85
C ALA A 64 -10.05 -7.91 -12.36
N LEU A 65 -11.16 -8.48 -12.83
CA LEU A 65 -12.52 -8.00 -12.50
C LEU A 65 -12.91 -8.25 -11.03
N PRO A 66 -12.76 -9.48 -10.46
CA PRO A 66 -12.91 -9.68 -9.03
C PRO A 66 -12.02 -8.77 -8.19
N MET A 67 -10.74 -8.62 -8.57
CA MET A 67 -9.80 -7.75 -7.85
C MET A 67 -10.23 -6.28 -7.89
N MET A 68 -10.74 -5.79 -9.02
CA MET A 68 -11.29 -4.43 -9.14
C MET A 68 -12.48 -4.22 -8.20
N ARG A 69 -13.40 -5.18 -8.10
CA ARG A 69 -14.55 -5.11 -7.18
C ARG A 69 -14.09 -5.09 -5.72
N VAL A 70 -13.14 -5.96 -5.36
CA VAL A 70 -12.55 -6.01 -4.02
C VAL A 70 -11.86 -4.68 -3.70
N PHE A 71 -11.07 -4.14 -4.63
CA PHE A 71 -10.38 -2.87 -4.49
C PHE A 71 -11.34 -1.72 -4.17
N TYR A 72 -12.32 -1.47 -5.04
CA TYR A 72 -13.26 -0.36 -4.85
C TYR A 72 -14.18 -0.57 -3.64
N GLY A 73 -14.62 -1.81 -3.38
CA GLY A 73 -15.43 -2.14 -2.21
C GLY A 73 -14.68 -1.92 -0.90
N ALA A 74 -13.45 -2.44 -0.79
CA ALA A 74 -12.60 -2.25 0.38
C ALA A 74 -12.23 -0.77 0.58
N MET A 75 -11.97 -0.05 -0.51
CA MET A 75 -11.66 1.38 -0.47
C MET A 75 -12.83 2.19 0.07
N LEU A 76 -14.06 1.94 -0.43
CA LEU A 76 -15.26 2.60 0.05
C LEU A 76 -15.46 2.36 1.56
N CYS A 77 -15.31 1.11 2.02
CA CYS A 77 -15.39 0.76 3.44
C CYS A 77 -14.31 1.49 4.27
N THR A 78 -13.09 1.59 3.75
CA THR A 78 -11.95 2.24 4.43
C THR A 78 -12.16 3.74 4.54
N LEU A 79 -12.60 4.40 3.46
CA LEU A 79 -12.93 5.83 3.45
C LEU A 79 -14.10 6.13 4.37
N ALA A 80 -15.17 5.32 4.35
CA ALA A 80 -16.32 5.47 5.24
C ALA A 80 -15.92 5.32 6.72
N SER A 81 -15.10 4.32 7.04
CA SER A 81 -14.56 4.11 8.40
C SER A 81 -13.70 5.29 8.86
N GLY A 82 -12.81 5.79 8.01
CA GLY A 82 -11.94 6.93 8.32
C GLY A 82 -12.72 8.23 8.51
N PHE A 83 -13.71 8.48 7.66
CA PHE A 83 -14.59 9.64 7.77
C PHE A 83 -15.48 9.56 9.01
N PHE A 84 -16.02 8.38 9.33
CA PHE A 84 -16.76 8.13 10.56
C PHE A 84 -15.91 8.40 11.80
N PHE A 85 -14.65 7.91 11.82
CA PHE A 85 -13.71 8.22 12.90
C PHE A 85 -13.41 9.71 12.99
N TYR A 86 -13.21 10.40 11.86
CA TYR A 86 -12.97 11.85 11.84
C TYR A 86 -14.13 12.66 12.43
N LEU A 87 -15.38 12.25 12.20
CA LEU A 87 -16.58 12.94 12.68
C LEU A 87 -16.94 12.58 14.13
N LYS A 88 -16.90 11.29 14.48
CA LYS A 88 -17.39 10.77 15.77
C LYS A 88 -16.29 10.46 16.78
N GLY A 89 -15.04 10.37 16.35
CA GLY A 89 -13.90 10.00 17.19
C GLY A 89 -13.90 8.54 17.66
N LEU A 90 -14.78 7.70 17.11
CA LEU A 90 -14.98 6.29 17.47
C LEU A 90 -14.44 5.36 16.40
N GLY A 91 -13.93 4.18 16.80
CA GLY A 91 -13.49 3.15 15.86
C GLY A 91 -12.06 3.31 15.31
N GLY A 92 -11.19 4.07 15.99
CA GLY A 92 -9.84 4.36 15.47
C GLY A 92 -8.95 3.13 15.26
N TYR A 93 -9.05 2.09 16.09
CA TYR A 93 -8.34 0.82 15.86
C TYR A 93 -8.87 0.05 14.64
N LEU A 94 -10.20 0.05 14.45
CA LEU A 94 -10.83 -0.54 13.28
C LEU A 94 -10.37 0.18 12.01
N TYR A 95 -10.34 1.51 12.04
CA TYR A 95 -9.84 2.30 10.91
C TYR A 95 -8.36 2.01 10.62
N ALA A 96 -7.50 1.95 11.64
CA ALA A 96 -6.09 1.61 11.46
C ALA A 96 -5.89 0.22 10.83
N ALA A 97 -6.66 -0.78 11.28
CA ALA A 97 -6.64 -2.13 10.72
C ALA A 97 -7.15 -2.15 9.26
N MET A 98 -8.25 -1.45 8.97
CA MET A 98 -8.79 -1.32 7.60
C MET A 98 -7.81 -0.59 6.68
N SER A 99 -7.10 0.43 7.16
CA SER A 99 -6.07 1.11 6.40
C SER A 99 -4.90 0.19 6.05
N LEU A 100 -4.40 -0.60 7.02
CA LEU A 100 -3.35 -1.58 6.74
C LEU A 100 -3.83 -2.65 5.73
N LEU A 101 -5.06 -3.14 5.89
CA LEU A 101 -5.64 -4.11 4.96
C LEU A 101 -5.80 -3.51 3.55
N MET A 102 -6.28 -2.28 3.45
CA MET A 102 -6.44 -1.56 2.18
C MET A 102 -5.10 -1.34 1.48
N PHE A 103 -4.02 -1.09 2.23
CA PHE A 103 -2.67 -1.02 1.68
C PHE A 103 -2.25 -2.33 1.01
N ILE A 104 -2.46 -3.48 1.68
CA ILE A 104 -2.16 -4.80 1.11
C ILE A 104 -3.01 -5.05 -0.13
N ILE A 105 -4.33 -4.80 -0.06
CA ILE A 105 -5.24 -4.93 -1.21
C ILE A 105 -4.78 -4.05 -2.38
N SER A 106 -4.31 -2.84 -2.10
CA SER A 106 -3.81 -1.91 -3.12
C SER A 106 -2.55 -2.43 -3.80
N LEU A 107 -1.58 -2.98 -3.05
CA LEU A 107 -0.38 -3.57 -3.64
C LEU A 107 -0.72 -4.77 -4.55
N VAL A 108 -1.60 -5.65 -4.10
CA VAL A 108 -2.08 -6.79 -4.90
C VAL A 108 -2.79 -6.27 -6.15
N SER A 109 -3.64 -5.25 -6.01
CA SER A 109 -4.36 -4.62 -7.13
C SER A 109 -3.42 -3.95 -8.15
N ILE A 110 -2.32 -3.36 -7.68
CA ILE A 110 -1.29 -2.75 -8.54
C ILE A 110 -0.74 -3.79 -9.51
N VAL A 111 -0.40 -4.97 -9.01
CA VAL A 111 0.15 -6.07 -9.83
C VAL A 111 -0.95 -6.75 -10.66
N SER A 112 -2.14 -6.93 -10.09
CA SER A 112 -3.20 -7.74 -10.73
C SER A 112 -3.90 -7.03 -11.89
N PHE A 113 -4.16 -5.72 -11.79
CA PHE A 113 -4.92 -5.02 -12.84
C PHE A 113 -4.54 -3.56 -13.06
N ILE A 114 -4.14 -2.79 -12.04
CA ILE A 114 -3.90 -1.36 -12.22
C ILE A 114 -2.73 -1.13 -13.18
N SER A 115 -1.65 -1.92 -13.06
CA SER A 115 -0.52 -1.90 -14.00
C SER A 115 -0.98 -2.14 -15.44
N LEU A 116 -1.90 -3.09 -15.66
CA LEU A 116 -2.42 -3.41 -17.00
C LEU A 116 -3.06 -2.19 -17.68
N TYR A 117 -3.87 -1.43 -16.93
CA TYR A 117 -4.51 -0.23 -17.46
C TYR A 117 -3.50 0.90 -17.71
N ILE A 118 -2.52 1.09 -16.82
CA ILE A 118 -1.46 2.10 -17.01
C ILE A 118 -0.59 1.78 -18.22
N TYR A 119 -0.30 0.50 -18.45
CA TYR A 119 0.55 0.07 -19.57
C TYR A 119 -0.21 -0.14 -20.87
N GLU A 120 -1.54 -0.16 -20.81
CA GLU A 120 -2.44 -0.56 -21.89
C GLU A 120 -2.07 -1.94 -22.50
N LEU A 121 -1.47 -2.83 -21.68
CA LEU A 121 -0.95 -4.12 -22.13
C LEU A 121 -1.32 -5.21 -21.12
N PRO A 122 -2.21 -6.17 -21.47
CA PRO A 122 -2.81 -7.11 -20.52
C PRO A 122 -1.85 -8.16 -19.96
N THR A 123 -0.66 -8.29 -20.54
CA THR A 123 0.36 -9.27 -20.11
C THR A 123 1.46 -8.65 -19.23
N HIS A 124 1.42 -7.33 -18.99
CA HIS A 124 2.51 -6.63 -18.31
C HIS A 124 2.13 -6.27 -16.87
N HIS A 125 2.54 -7.10 -15.90
CA HIS A 125 2.12 -6.97 -14.49
C HIS A 125 3.14 -6.28 -13.58
N CYS A 126 4.31 -5.89 -14.09
CA CYS A 126 5.41 -5.39 -13.27
C CYS A 126 4.99 -4.14 -12.50
N PRO A 127 5.05 -4.08 -11.15
CA PRO A 127 4.67 -2.89 -10.39
C PRO A 127 5.73 -1.78 -10.44
N PHE A 128 6.95 -2.09 -10.88
CA PHE A 128 8.09 -1.18 -10.88
C PHE A 128 8.24 -0.39 -12.17
N CYS A 129 7.76 -0.91 -13.31
CA CYS A 129 7.83 -0.18 -14.58
C CYS A 129 7.00 1.11 -14.55
N ILE A 130 5.94 1.21 -13.73
CA ILE A 130 5.13 2.42 -13.49
C ILE A 130 6.00 3.61 -13.05
N ILE A 131 7.16 3.34 -12.45
CA ILE A 131 8.09 4.35 -11.94
C ILE A 131 8.96 4.91 -13.07
N MET A 132 9.07 4.24 -14.22
CA MET A 132 9.97 4.65 -15.29
C MET A 132 9.47 5.87 -16.08
N GLU A 133 10.39 6.52 -16.78
CA GLU A 133 10.12 7.69 -17.63
C GLU A 133 9.07 7.42 -18.71
N GLU A 134 9.05 6.19 -19.24
CA GLU A 134 8.10 5.72 -20.25
C GLU A 134 6.63 5.88 -19.81
N TYR A 135 6.39 5.86 -18.49
CA TYR A 135 5.07 6.08 -17.88
C TYR A 135 5.03 7.38 -17.07
N HIS A 136 5.82 8.38 -17.49
CA HIS A 136 5.86 9.72 -16.92
C HIS A 136 6.12 9.77 -15.41
N TYR A 137 6.84 8.79 -14.86
CA TYR A 137 7.13 8.72 -13.44
C TYR A 137 5.88 8.64 -12.54
N LEU A 138 4.73 8.24 -13.10
CA LEU A 138 3.43 8.18 -12.41
C LEU A 138 3.49 7.33 -11.13
N GLY A 139 4.29 6.27 -11.15
CA GLY A 139 4.48 5.36 -10.03
C GLY A 139 4.91 6.07 -8.76
N TYR A 140 5.75 7.11 -8.83
CA TYR A 140 6.15 7.86 -7.64
C TYR A 140 4.97 8.53 -6.94
N LEU A 141 4.10 9.20 -7.71
CA LEU A 141 2.91 9.84 -7.15
C LEU A 141 1.97 8.79 -6.54
N LEU A 142 1.72 7.70 -7.27
CA LEU A 142 0.87 6.60 -6.85
C LEU A 142 1.35 6.00 -5.52
N TYR A 143 2.65 5.69 -5.41
CA TYR A 143 3.23 5.12 -4.19
C TYR A 143 3.28 6.14 -3.04
N ILE A 144 3.63 7.40 -3.27
CA ILE A 144 3.62 8.44 -2.22
C ILE A 144 2.23 8.60 -1.61
N LEU A 145 1.18 8.63 -2.45
CA LEU A 145 -0.20 8.71 -1.97
C LEU A 145 -0.55 7.47 -1.13
N LEU A 146 -0.24 6.28 -1.63
CA LEU A 146 -0.56 5.01 -0.97
C LEU A 146 0.19 4.84 0.37
N PHE A 147 1.51 5.06 0.38
CA PHE A 147 2.33 4.96 1.59
C PHE A 147 1.99 6.06 2.60
N GLY A 148 1.79 7.29 2.14
CA GLY A 148 1.35 8.39 3.00
C GLY A 148 -0.01 8.10 3.65
N ALA A 149 -0.93 7.49 2.90
CA ALA A 149 -2.24 7.11 3.39
C ALA A 149 -2.14 6.05 4.50
N VAL A 150 -1.40 4.96 4.28
CA VAL A 150 -1.29 3.88 5.26
C VAL A 150 -0.51 4.28 6.51
N VAL A 151 0.59 5.03 6.38
CA VAL A 151 1.37 5.51 7.52
C VAL A 151 0.50 6.41 8.41
N SER A 152 -0.27 7.30 7.78
CA SER A 152 -1.23 8.14 8.50
C SER A 152 -2.34 7.31 9.15
N GLY A 153 -2.91 6.34 8.44
CA GLY A 153 -3.99 5.49 8.95
C GLY A 153 -3.58 4.61 10.12
N ILE A 154 -2.43 3.92 10.03
CA ILE A 154 -1.86 3.12 11.13
C ILE A 154 -1.50 4.02 12.31
N GLY A 155 -0.98 5.22 12.04
CA GLY A 155 -0.64 6.19 13.08
C GLY A 155 -1.84 6.60 13.95
N VAL A 156 -3.07 6.56 13.42
CA VAL A 156 -4.28 6.74 14.24
C VAL A 156 -4.35 5.67 15.33
N GLY A 157 -4.23 4.40 14.95
CA GLY A 157 -4.26 3.27 15.90
C GLY A 157 -3.10 3.28 16.88
N ALA A 158 -1.89 3.55 16.37
CA ALA A 158 -0.67 3.57 17.18
C ALA A 158 -0.67 4.66 18.26
N LEU A 159 -1.34 5.79 18.02
CA LEU A 159 -1.34 6.94 18.92
C LEU A 159 -2.51 6.96 19.91
N ILE A 160 -3.59 6.20 19.69
CA ILE A 160 -4.74 6.14 20.61
C ILE A 160 -4.35 5.81 22.06
N PRO A 161 -3.47 4.82 22.35
CA PRO A 161 -3.09 4.49 23.73
C PRO A 161 -2.47 5.66 24.51
N PHE A 162 -1.87 6.63 23.82
CA PHE A 162 -1.18 7.75 24.44
C PHE A 162 -2.09 8.95 24.72
N ARG A 163 -3.38 8.89 24.34
CA ARG A 163 -4.35 9.96 24.61
C ARG A 163 -4.63 10.17 26.09
N GLN A 164 -4.34 9.16 26.92
CA GLN A 164 -4.52 9.21 28.38
C GLN A 164 -3.39 9.94 29.12
N VAL A 165 -2.31 10.32 28.42
CA VAL A 165 -1.21 11.08 29.03
C VAL A 165 -1.59 12.55 29.10
N GLU A 166 -1.75 13.09 30.31
CA GLU A 166 -2.29 14.44 30.57
C GLU A 166 -1.54 15.54 29.78
N SER A 167 -0.21 15.48 29.74
CA SER A 167 0.62 16.48 29.04
C SER A 167 0.49 16.44 27.51
N LEU A 168 -0.03 15.34 26.94
CA LEU A 168 -0.19 15.15 25.50
C LEU A 168 -1.64 15.23 25.02
N GLN A 169 -2.63 15.14 25.91
CA GLN A 169 -4.03 14.88 25.53
C GLN A 169 -4.59 15.85 24.47
N PHE A 170 -4.27 17.16 24.63
CA PHE A 170 -4.83 18.23 23.82
C PHE A 170 -4.20 18.26 22.42
N MET A 171 -2.86 18.19 22.38
CA MET A 171 -2.11 18.16 21.11
C MET A 171 -2.37 16.85 20.35
N LEU A 172 -2.36 15.72 21.04
CA LEU A 172 -2.47 14.40 20.42
C LEU A 172 -3.87 14.14 19.86
N SER A 173 -4.93 14.57 20.54
CA SER A 173 -6.29 14.40 20.02
C SER A 173 -6.53 15.17 18.72
N GLY A 174 -6.02 16.40 18.62
CA GLY A 174 -6.05 17.18 17.38
C GLY A 174 -5.18 16.58 16.29
N PHE A 175 -4.00 16.09 16.64
CA PHE A 175 -3.07 15.45 15.70
C PHE A 175 -3.63 14.15 15.12
N ILE A 176 -4.19 13.25 15.95
CA ILE A 176 -4.83 12.00 15.50
C ILE A 176 -5.96 12.27 14.50
N ARG A 177 -6.78 13.31 14.75
CA ARG A 177 -7.87 13.67 13.83
C ARG A 177 -7.34 14.20 12.49
N LYS A 178 -6.27 15.01 12.51
CA LYS A 178 -5.58 15.45 11.28
C LYS A 178 -4.98 14.27 10.52
N LEU A 179 -4.44 13.30 11.25
CA LEU A 179 -3.84 12.11 10.65
C LEU A 179 -4.88 11.22 9.96
N ALA A 180 -6.04 11.03 10.59
CA ALA A 180 -7.16 10.34 9.96
C ALA A 180 -7.64 11.07 8.70
N LEU A 181 -7.81 12.39 8.76
CA LEU A 181 -8.21 13.19 7.60
C LEU A 181 -7.18 13.10 6.47
N SER A 182 -5.89 13.22 6.81
CA SER A 182 -4.79 13.07 5.86
C SER A 182 -4.82 11.70 5.18
N SER A 183 -5.00 10.62 5.94
CA SER A 183 -5.11 9.27 5.41
C SER A 183 -6.30 9.12 4.46
N VAL A 184 -7.48 9.61 4.84
CA VAL A 184 -8.69 9.60 3.98
C VAL A 184 -8.46 10.37 2.69
N ILE A 185 -7.89 11.58 2.75
CA ILE A 185 -7.61 12.41 1.57
C ILE A 185 -6.62 11.70 0.65
N LEU A 186 -5.55 11.12 1.20
CA LEU A 186 -4.52 10.44 0.41
C LEU A 186 -5.05 9.17 -0.25
N TYR A 187 -5.86 8.36 0.44
CA TYR A 187 -6.54 7.21 -0.19
C TYR A 187 -7.53 7.64 -1.25
N ALA A 188 -8.29 8.72 -1.02
CA ALA A 188 -9.22 9.25 -2.00
C ALA A 188 -8.49 9.76 -3.25
N ALA A 189 -7.39 10.49 -3.07
CA ALA A 189 -6.54 10.97 -4.17
C ALA A 189 -5.88 9.81 -4.93
N PHE A 190 -5.37 8.80 -4.23
CA PHE A 190 -4.86 7.57 -4.84
C PHE A 190 -5.93 6.87 -5.67
N THR A 191 -7.15 6.73 -5.14
CA THR A 191 -8.26 6.10 -5.85
C THR A 191 -8.69 6.92 -7.06
N ALA A 192 -8.73 8.25 -6.93
CA ALA A 192 -9.06 9.15 -8.03
C ALA A 192 -8.02 9.04 -9.16
N LEU A 193 -6.72 8.99 -8.83
CA LEU A 193 -5.65 8.79 -9.78
C LEU A 193 -5.79 7.44 -10.50
N VAL A 194 -5.94 6.35 -9.75
CA VAL A 194 -6.13 5.01 -10.32
C VAL A 194 -7.37 4.95 -11.21
N THR A 195 -8.48 5.55 -10.78
CA THR A 195 -9.72 5.57 -11.57
C THR A 195 -9.56 6.41 -12.82
N TYR A 196 -8.83 7.53 -12.75
CA TYR A 196 -8.52 8.36 -13.91
C TYR A 196 -7.76 7.53 -14.96
N GLU A 197 -6.67 6.86 -14.57
CA GLU A 197 -5.88 6.02 -15.47
C GLU A 197 -6.71 4.90 -16.11
N ILE A 198 -7.57 4.24 -15.33
CA ILE A 198 -8.46 3.17 -15.84
C ILE A 198 -9.45 3.71 -16.88
N VAL A 199 -10.00 4.91 -16.65
CA VAL A 199 -11.01 5.51 -17.56
C VAL A 199 -10.36 6.13 -18.79
N SER A 200 -9.15 6.67 -18.68
CA SER A 200 -8.40 7.21 -19.82
C SER A 200 -7.77 6.13 -20.68
N SER A 201 -7.52 4.95 -20.11
CA SER A 201 -6.94 3.81 -20.82
C SER A 201 -7.85 3.33 -21.94
N SER A 202 -7.27 3.07 -23.10
CA SER A 202 -7.93 2.45 -24.24
C SER A 202 -8.11 0.93 -24.09
N LEU A 203 -7.51 0.33 -23.05
CA LEU A 203 -7.55 -1.09 -22.79
C LEU A 203 -8.94 -1.53 -22.32
N VAL A 204 -9.65 -2.27 -23.18
CA VAL A 204 -10.83 -3.02 -22.79
C VAL A 204 -10.39 -4.45 -22.47
N ILE A 205 -10.31 -4.79 -21.18
CA ILE A 205 -10.11 -6.19 -20.78
C ILE A 205 -11.39 -6.94 -21.13
N ALA A 206 -11.40 -7.63 -22.27
CA ALA A 206 -12.52 -8.48 -22.67
C ALA A 206 -12.74 -9.54 -21.58
N TYR A 207 -13.89 -9.47 -20.92
CA TYR A 207 -14.22 -10.23 -19.72
C TYR A 207 -14.51 -11.73 -19.97
N GLU A 208 -14.18 -12.22 -21.15
CA GLU A 208 -14.37 -13.61 -21.58
C GLU A 208 -13.06 -14.09 -22.20
N VAL A 209 -12.25 -14.83 -21.44
CA VAL A 209 -11.92 -16.25 -21.69
C VAL A 209 -11.26 -16.76 -20.41
N VAL A 210 -12.04 -17.50 -19.62
CA VAL A 210 -11.52 -18.49 -18.68
C VAL A 210 -10.94 -19.61 -19.54
N TYR A 211 -9.63 -19.84 -19.47
CA TYR A 211 -9.05 -21.12 -19.89
C TYR A 211 -9.04 -22.07 -18.70
#